data_AF-I0BDH3-F1
#
_entry.id   AF-I0BDH3-F1
#
_cell.length_a   1.000
_cell.length_b   1.000
_cell.length_c   1.000
_cell.angle_alpha   90.00
_cell.angle_beta   90.00
_cell.angle_gamma   90.00
#
_symmetry.space_group_name_H-M   'P 1'
#
loop_
_entity.id
_entity.type
_entity.pdbx_description
1 polymer ?
#
loop_
_entity_poly.entity_id
_entity_poly.type
_entity_poly.pdbx_seq_one_letter_code
_entity_poly.pdbx_strand_id
1 'polypeptide(L)'
;MKTIPELDKLLWKSEVISMEGGYPFPELIWLRPVHMTLGIGLVFVLITVVFQKVRLFNLFSVTVISMLCSVVSAVTLYASGYIVDEYNLGGDEVSFYMFLANLGLSVLNMMIYWGRNSIVTYETVNPKK
;
A
#
# COMPACT_ATOMS: atom_id res chain seq x y z
N MET A 1 -0.10 -10.71 -53.39
CA MET A 1 -1.39 -10.00 -53.46
C MET A 1 -2.38 -10.83 -52.66
N LYS A 2 -2.67 -10.47 -51.39
CA LYS A 2 -3.63 -11.24 -50.56
C LYS A 2 -5.04 -11.01 -51.11
N THR A 3 -5.83 -12.08 -51.21
CA THR A 3 -7.23 -12.02 -51.68
C THR A 3 -8.06 -11.20 -50.70
N ILE A 4 -9.00 -10.40 -51.21
CA ILE A 4 -9.90 -9.49 -50.46
C ILE A 4 -10.49 -10.11 -49.16
N PRO A 5 -10.92 -11.38 -49.11
CA PRO A 5 -11.40 -12.01 -47.87
C PRO A 5 -10.32 -12.23 -46.78
N GLU A 6 -9.04 -12.37 -47.17
CA GLU A 6 -7.93 -12.48 -46.22
C GLU A 6 -7.58 -11.12 -45.59
N LEU A 7 -7.77 -10.03 -46.33
CA LEU A 7 -7.53 -8.68 -45.82
C LEU A 7 -8.58 -8.32 -44.75
N ASP A 8 -9.84 -8.66 -44.96
CA ASP A 8 -10.94 -8.42 -44.01
C ASP A 8 -10.74 -9.16 -42.68
N LYS A 9 -10.27 -10.42 -42.75
CA LYS A 9 -9.90 -11.20 -41.55
C LYS A 9 -8.72 -10.59 -40.78
N LEU A 10 -7.75 -10.01 -41.50
CA LEU A 10 -6.59 -9.36 -40.88
C LEU A 10 -6.95 -8.00 -40.29
N LEU A 11 -7.85 -7.26 -40.95
CA LEU A 11 -8.39 -6.00 -40.46
C LEU A 11 -9.22 -6.23 -39.20
N TRP A 12 -10.13 -7.21 -39.21
CA TRP A 12 -10.88 -7.62 -38.03
C TRP A 12 -9.94 -8.07 -36.90
N LYS A 13 -8.93 -8.91 -37.19
CA LYS A 13 -7.94 -9.31 -36.18
C LYS A 13 -7.15 -8.12 -35.63
N SER A 14 -6.78 -7.14 -36.46
CA SER A 14 -6.07 -5.93 -36.01
C SER A 14 -6.97 -4.97 -35.22
N GLU A 15 -8.25 -4.88 -35.56
CA GLU A 15 -9.24 -4.05 -34.87
C GLU A 15 -9.59 -4.65 -33.51
N VAL A 16 -9.72 -5.98 -33.43
CA VAL A 16 -9.90 -6.72 -32.17
C VAL A 16 -8.65 -6.58 -31.27
N ILE A 17 -7.44 -6.65 -31.83
CA ILE A 17 -6.19 -6.39 -31.08
C ILE A 17 -6.09 -4.93 -30.63
N SER A 18 -6.66 -3.98 -31.38
CA SER A 18 -6.69 -2.57 -30.99
C SER A 18 -7.77 -2.27 -29.93
N MET A 19 -8.84 -3.06 -29.87
CA MET A 19 -9.83 -3.03 -28.78
C MET A 19 -9.31 -3.73 -27.50
N GLU A 20 -8.40 -4.71 -27.64
CA GLU A 20 -7.55 -5.22 -26.55
C GLU A 20 -6.37 -4.28 -26.21
N GLY A 21 -6.27 -3.11 -26.85
CA GLY A 21 -5.33 -2.05 -26.51
C GLY A 21 -5.71 -1.26 -25.24
N GLY A 22 -6.81 -1.62 -24.58
CA GLY A 22 -7.05 -1.25 -23.19
C GLY A 22 -6.15 -2.08 -22.30
N TYR A 23 -5.38 -1.42 -21.41
CA TYR A 23 -4.49 -2.06 -20.45
C TYR A 23 -5.09 -3.39 -19.94
N PRO A 24 -4.38 -4.53 -20.04
CA PRO A 24 -4.99 -5.84 -19.88
C PRO A 24 -5.62 -6.05 -18.50
N PHE A 25 -5.29 -5.21 -17.51
CA PHE A 25 -5.84 -5.26 -16.15
C PHE A 25 -6.04 -3.84 -15.57
N PRO A 26 -7.16 -3.15 -15.85
CA PRO A 26 -7.43 -1.82 -15.30
C PRO A 26 -7.59 -1.83 -13.77
N GLU A 27 -7.92 -2.98 -13.18
CA GLU A 27 -8.16 -3.17 -11.75
C GLU A 27 -6.86 -3.18 -10.92
N LEU A 28 -5.78 -3.75 -11.47
CA LEU A 28 -4.43 -3.72 -10.89
C LEU A 28 -3.82 -2.31 -10.91
N ILE A 29 -4.25 -1.46 -11.84
CA ILE A 29 -3.78 -0.08 -11.98
C ILE A 29 -4.16 0.79 -10.78
N TRP A 30 -5.30 0.53 -10.14
CA TRP A 30 -5.76 1.31 -8.98
C TRP A 30 -5.21 0.79 -7.66
N LEU A 31 -4.83 -0.48 -7.60
CA LEU A 31 -4.41 -1.14 -6.37
C LEU A 31 -2.99 -0.75 -5.92
N ARG A 32 -2.08 -0.55 -6.89
CA ARG A 32 -0.69 -0.11 -6.63
C ARG A 32 -0.60 1.31 -6.04
N PRO A 33 -1.31 2.33 -6.58
CA PRO A 33 -1.39 3.66 -5.97
C PRO A 33 -1.94 3.65 -4.54
N VAL A 34 -2.89 2.76 -4.22
CA VAL A 34 -3.45 2.63 -2.87
C VAL A 34 -2.37 2.17 -1.87
N HIS A 35 -1.57 1.17 -2.23
CA HIS A 35 -0.44 0.75 -1.40
C HIS A 35 0.60 1.86 -1.20
N MET A 36 0.92 2.63 -2.25
CA MET A 36 1.85 3.75 -2.14
C MET A 36 1.32 4.88 -1.25
N THR A 37 0.05 5.26 -1.39
CA THR A 37 -0.55 6.32 -0.57
C THR A 37 -0.64 5.93 0.91
N LEU A 38 -0.96 4.66 1.21
CA LEU A 38 -0.90 4.12 2.57
C LEU A 38 0.52 4.19 3.13
N GLY A 39 1.53 3.75 2.36
CA GLY A 39 2.93 3.81 2.77
C GLY A 39 3.41 5.24 3.05
N ILE A 40 3.09 6.19 2.17
CA ILE A 40 3.39 7.62 2.37
C ILE A 40 2.72 8.13 3.65
N GLY A 41 1.47 7.74 3.91
CA GLY A 41 0.76 8.07 5.15
C GLY A 41 1.47 7.54 6.39
N LEU A 42 1.93 6.28 6.38
CA LEU A 42 2.72 5.70 7.48
C LEU A 42 4.05 6.41 7.70
N VAL A 43 4.75 6.81 6.64
CA VAL A 43 5.99 7.59 6.74
C VAL A 43 5.69 8.97 7.34
N PHE A 44 4.59 9.61 6.95
CA PHE A 44 4.18 10.88 7.54
C PHE A 44 3.85 10.77 9.03
N VAL A 45 3.18 9.68 9.44
CA VAL A 45 2.97 9.35 10.86
C VAL A 45 4.31 9.15 11.58
N LEU A 46 5.27 8.47 10.96
CA LEU A 46 6.60 8.27 11.54
C LEU A 46 7.34 9.60 11.74
N ILE A 47 7.34 10.47 10.74
CA ILE A 47 7.94 11.82 10.82
C ILE A 47 7.26 12.63 11.93
N THR A 48 5.92 12.69 11.95
CA THR A 48 5.21 13.46 12.97
C THR A 48 5.45 12.91 14.38
N VAL A 49 5.55 11.60 14.56
CA VAL A 49 5.96 10.99 15.84
C VAL A 49 7.37 11.43 16.20
N VAL A 50 8.36 11.30 15.30
CA VAL A 50 9.77 11.62 15.58
C VAL A 50 10.00 13.11 15.87
N PHE A 51 9.37 14.01 15.11
CA PHE A 51 9.61 15.46 15.21
C PHE A 51 8.72 16.18 16.24
N GLN A 52 7.75 15.49 16.87
CA GLN A 52 6.93 16.09 17.92
C GLN A 52 7.74 16.41 19.18
N LYS A 53 8.07 17.69 19.40
CA LYS A 53 8.64 18.20 20.66
C LYS A 53 7.60 18.37 21.78
N VAL A 54 6.32 18.44 21.43
CA VAL A 54 5.18 18.63 22.35
C VAL A 54 4.18 17.49 22.19
N ARG A 55 3.52 17.10 23.29
CA ARG A 55 2.60 15.95 23.40
C ARG A 55 1.27 16.22 22.65
N LEU A 56 1.33 16.36 21.33
CA LEU A 56 0.16 16.66 20.49
C LEU A 56 -0.69 15.42 20.19
N PHE A 57 -0.07 14.25 20.08
CA PHE A 57 -0.78 13.00 19.78
C PHE A 57 -0.71 12.01 20.94
N ASN A 58 -1.87 11.45 21.30
CA ASN A 58 -1.99 10.42 22.31
C ASN A 58 -1.54 9.05 21.76
N LEU A 59 -1.07 8.17 22.65
CA LEU A 59 -0.61 6.82 22.32
C LEU A 59 -1.70 6.05 21.58
N PHE A 60 -2.93 6.20 22.06
CA PHE A 60 -4.13 5.63 21.44
C PHE A 60 -4.28 6.03 19.97
N SER A 61 -4.05 7.31 19.62
CA SER A 61 -4.23 7.80 18.25
C SER A 61 -3.22 7.17 17.29
N VAL A 62 -1.94 7.09 17.68
CA VAL A 62 -0.89 6.50 16.83
C VAL A 62 -1.10 5.00 16.65
N THR A 63 -1.50 4.30 17.72
CA THR A 63 -1.83 2.87 17.67
C THR A 63 -3.01 2.60 16.74
N VAL A 64 -4.11 3.36 16.86
CA VAL A 64 -5.31 3.17 16.03
C VAL A 64 -5.02 3.47 14.56
N ILE A 65 -4.31 4.56 14.24
CA ILE A 65 -3.96 4.91 12.86
C ILE A 65 -3.07 3.82 12.24
N SER A 66 -2.07 3.34 12.97
CA SER A 66 -1.18 2.27 12.48
C SER A 66 -1.93 0.96 12.25
N MET A 67 -2.83 0.59 13.17
CA MET A 67 -3.66 -0.61 13.06
C MET A 67 -4.62 -0.53 11.86
N LEU A 68 -5.31 0.60 11.68
CA LEU A 68 -6.18 0.82 10.53
C LEU A 68 -5.38 0.73 9.22
N CYS A 69 -4.20 1.34 9.15
CA CYS A 69 -3.37 1.30 7.96
C CYS A 69 -2.91 -0.13 7.63
N SER A 70 -2.56 -0.92 8.64
CA SER A 70 -2.21 -2.34 8.49
C SER A 70 -3.39 -3.18 7.99
N VAL A 71 -4.58 -2.99 8.54
CA VAL A 71 -5.81 -3.68 8.11
C VAL A 71 -6.15 -3.34 6.66
N VAL A 72 -6.14 -2.05 6.30
CA VAL A 72 -6.42 -1.61 4.92
C VAL A 72 -5.38 -2.17 3.94
N SER A 73 -4.10 -2.19 4.32
CA SER A 73 -3.04 -2.79 3.50
C SER A 73 -3.25 -4.30 3.32
N ALA A 74 -3.74 -5.02 4.34
CA ALA A 74 -4.04 -6.45 4.24
C ALA A 74 -5.23 -6.74 3.32
N VAL A 75 -6.30 -5.94 3.41
CA VAL A 75 -7.48 -6.07 2.53
C VAL A 75 -7.09 -5.79 1.07
N THR A 76 -6.20 -4.81 0.84
CA THR A 76 -5.71 -4.48 -0.49
C THR A 76 -4.91 -5.64 -1.10
N LEU A 77 -4.04 -6.28 -0.30
CA LEU A 77 -3.31 -7.48 -0.74
C LEU A 77 -4.24 -8.68 -0.99
N TYR A 78 -5.29 -8.86 -0.18
CA TYR A 78 -6.28 -9.90 -0.40
C TYR A 78 -7.03 -9.70 -1.72
N ALA A 79 -7.41 -8.45 -2.03
CA ALA A 79 -8.02 -8.09 -3.31
C ALA A 79 -7.07 -8.35 -4.49
N SER A 80 -5.76 -8.08 -4.33
CA SER A 80 -4.77 -8.38 -5.37
C SER A 80 -4.67 -9.88 -5.64
N GLY A 81 -4.75 -10.70 -4.59
CA GLY A 81 -4.72 -12.16 -4.70
C GLY A 81 -5.91 -12.73 -5.48
N TYR A 82 -7.11 -12.20 -5.23
CA TYR A 82 -8.32 -12.60 -5.96
C TYR A 82 -8.22 -12.28 -7.46
N ILE A 83 -7.75 -11.08 -7.81
CA ILE A 83 -7.56 -10.66 -9.21
C ILE A 83 -6.56 -11.57 -9.91
N VAL A 84 -5.42 -11.86 -9.28
CA VAL A 84 -4.36 -12.70 -9.84
C VAL A 84 -4.85 -14.12 -10.14
N ASP A 85 -5.68 -14.69 -9.27
CA ASP A 85 -6.26 -16.02 -9.43
C ASP A 85 -7.29 -16.05 -10.59
N GLU A 86 -8.16 -15.04 -10.66
CA GLU A 86 -9.16 -14.89 -11.73
C GLU A 86 -8.52 -14.76 -13.11
N TYR A 87 -7.40 -14.04 -13.21
CA TYR A 87 -6.67 -13.85 -14.47
C TYR A 87 -5.60 -14.92 -14.73
N ASN A 88 -5.45 -15.92 -13.87
CA ASN A 88 -4.43 -16.98 -13.92
C ASN A 88 -3.00 -16.40 -14.14
N LEU A 89 -2.77 -15.20 -13.59
CA LEU A 89 -1.48 -14.53 -13.63
C LEU A 89 -0.62 -15.12 -12.50
N GLY A 90 0.67 -15.34 -12.75
CA GLY A 90 1.58 -15.77 -11.69
C GLY A 90 1.88 -14.61 -10.74
N GLY A 91 1.06 -14.39 -9.70
CA GLY A 91 1.37 -13.60 -8.50
C GLY A 91 1.87 -12.15 -8.68
N ASP A 92 1.22 -11.14 -8.10
CA ASP A 92 1.83 -9.80 -8.00
C ASP A 92 2.82 -9.70 -6.82
N GLU A 93 4.06 -10.16 -7.05
CA GLU A 93 5.14 -10.13 -6.06
C GLU A 93 5.42 -8.72 -5.52
N VAL A 94 5.24 -7.69 -6.36
CA VAL A 94 5.52 -6.29 -6.00
C VAL A 94 4.56 -5.81 -4.90
N SER A 95 3.28 -6.11 -5.03
CA SER A 95 2.26 -5.75 -4.03
C SER A 95 2.48 -6.49 -2.71
N PHE A 96 2.99 -7.73 -2.76
CA PHE A 96 3.37 -8.47 -1.57
C PHE A 96 4.53 -7.82 -0.80
N TYR A 97 5.60 -7.42 -1.50
CA TYR A 97 6.72 -6.71 -0.86
C TYR A 97 6.29 -5.34 -0.28
N MET A 98 5.41 -4.60 -0.96
CA MET A 98 4.87 -3.34 -0.45
C MET A 98 4.02 -3.53 0.82
N PHE A 99 3.21 -4.60 0.86
CA PHE A 99 2.47 -4.96 2.07
C PHE A 99 3.43 -5.26 3.24
N LEU A 100 4.49 -6.03 3.00
CA LEU A 100 5.47 -6.36 4.03
C LEU A 100 6.21 -5.12 4.54
N ALA A 101 6.52 -4.17 3.64
CA ALA A 101 7.09 -2.87 4.00
C ALA A 101 6.14 -2.05 4.88
N ASN A 102 4.85 -1.96 4.52
CA ASN A 102 3.84 -1.26 5.32
C ASN A 102 3.63 -1.90 6.69
N LEU A 103 3.64 -3.23 6.75
CA LEU A 103 3.53 -3.97 8.01
C LEU A 103 4.74 -3.68 8.92
N GLY A 104 5.95 -3.76 8.38
CA GLY A 104 7.18 -3.44 9.11
C GLY A 104 7.19 -1.99 9.61
N LEU A 105 6.77 -1.05 8.77
CA LEU A 105 6.69 0.37 9.13
C LEU A 105 5.64 0.65 10.21
N SER A 106 4.50 -0.06 10.19
CA SER A 106 3.46 0.01 11.21
C SER A 106 3.97 -0.48 12.57
N VAL A 107 4.67 -1.62 12.60
CA VAL A 107 5.27 -2.16 13.83
C VAL A 107 6.36 -1.22 14.36
N LEU A 108 7.20 -0.69 13.47
CA LEU A 108 8.27 0.25 13.81
C LEU A 108 7.69 1.55 14.41
N ASN A 109 6.59 2.07 13.87
CA ASN A 109 5.87 3.20 14.44
C ASN A 109 5.38 2.92 15.87
N MET A 110 4.83 1.74 16.14
CA MET A 110 4.43 1.36 17.50
C MET A 110 5.64 1.25 18.45
N MET A 111 6.74 0.62 18.01
CA MET A 111 7.94 0.45 18.82
C MET A 111 8.57 1.79 19.21
N ILE A 112 8.75 2.72 18.25
CA ILE A 112 9.31 4.05 18.52
C ILE A 112 8.43 4.82 19.52
N TYR A 113 7.11 4.77 19.33
CA TYR A 113 6.20 5.50 20.21
C TYR A 113 6.20 4.91 21.63
N TRP A 114 6.22 3.59 21.79
CA TRP A 114 6.32 2.93 23.08
C TRP A 114 7.63 3.31 23.81
N GLY A 115 8.75 3.28 23.08
CA GLY A 115 10.06 3.67 23.61
C GLY A 115 10.13 5.13 24.05
N ARG A 116 9.42 6.04 23.36
CA ARG A 116 9.38 7.46 23.76
C ARG A 116 8.45 7.72 24.94
N ASN A 117 7.31 7.03 25.03
CA ASN A 117 6.39 7.21 26.16
C ASN A 117 7.02 6.79 27.49
N SER A 118 7.87 5.75 27.50
CA SER A 118 8.63 5.40 28.70
C SER A 118 9.58 6.53 29.10
N ILE A 119 10.38 7.07 28.17
CA ILE A 119 11.32 8.17 28.42
C ILE A 119 10.61 9.43 28.95
N VAL A 120 9.52 9.86 28.30
CA VAL A 120 8.76 11.05 28.73
C VAL A 120 8.14 10.84 30.12
N THR A 121 7.64 9.64 30.42
CA THR A 121 7.12 9.34 31.76
C THR A 121 8.22 9.43 32.82
N TYR A 122 9.44 8.97 32.53
CA TYR A 122 10.58 9.14 33.43
C TYR A 122 10.94 10.61 33.70
N GLU A 123 10.94 11.47 32.68
CA GLU A 123 11.20 12.91 32.87
C GLU A 123 10.10 13.61 33.71
N THR A 124 8.84 13.16 33.63
CA THR A 124 7.76 13.73 34.46
C THR A 124 7.80 13.26 35.91
N VAL A 125 8.25 12.03 36.17
CA VAL A 125 8.31 11.44 37.51
C VAL A 125 9.60 11.81 38.23
N ASN A 126 10.69 12.02 37.50
CA ASN A 126 11.95 12.51 38.01
C ASN A 126 12.41 13.72 37.16
N PRO A 127 11.78 14.90 37.33
CA PRO A 127 12.26 16.10 36.69
C PRO A 127 13.70 16.28 37.18
N LYS A 128 14.66 16.28 36.25
CA LYS A 128 16.07 16.51 36.56
C LYS A 128 16.18 17.68 37.53
N LYS A 129 16.76 17.42 38.71
CA LYS A 129 17.14 18.43 39.71
C LYS A 129 17.89 19.59 39.07
#